data_AF-A0A1Y1VLQ6-F1
#
_entry.id   AF-A0A1Y1VLQ6-F1
#
_cell.length_a   1.000
_cell.length_b   1.000
_cell.length_c   1.000
_cell.angle_alpha   90.00
_cell.angle_beta   90.00
_cell.angle_gamma   90.00
#
_symmetry.space_group_name_H-M   'P 1'
#
loop_
_entity.id
_entity.type
_entity.pdbx_description
1 polymer ?
#
loop_
_entity_poly.entity_id
_entity_poly.type
_entity_poly.pdbx_seq_one_letter_code
_entity_poly.pdbx_strand_id
1 'polypeptide(L)'
;MLSIILQIIDMKNDLPKRFKNENINVLFHVFYNVLPPLALIVAVVFWLLISPKIKWARYDNLNIQRHLIQHLFQIIFILIDWYLINVPTSLNHAYPMVGIGMIYIVFVHIYHALYGKWIYKFLSRRNKYWFVIYIFVITFWIVLGVVFTKFQMKKYENRIKDVKKK
;
A
#
# COMPACT_ATOMS: atom_id res chain seq x y z
N MET A 1 11.96 10.82 4.54
CA MET A 1 13.15 11.30 5.30
C MET A 1 12.81 12.49 6.19
N LEU A 2 12.22 13.57 5.64
CA LEU A 2 11.72 14.70 6.45
C LEU A 2 10.62 14.29 7.46
N SER A 3 9.72 13.37 7.07
CA SER A 3 8.67 12.76 7.92
C SER A 3 9.23 12.09 9.17
N ILE A 4 10.30 11.29 8.99
CA ILE A 4 10.97 10.54 10.06
C ILE A 4 11.62 11.51 11.06
N ILE A 5 12.30 12.55 10.56
CA ILE A 5 12.91 13.58 11.42
C ILE A 5 11.84 14.30 12.24
N LEU A 6 10.74 14.72 11.60
CA LEU A 6 9.62 15.37 12.29
C LEU A 6 8.95 14.44 13.31
N GLN A 7 8.86 13.14 13.06
CA GLN A 7 8.35 12.16 14.04
C GLN A 7 9.28 11.91 15.22
N ILE A 8 10.58 11.92 15.01
CA ILE A 8 11.56 11.84 16.11
C ILE A 8 11.45 13.08 17.01
N ILE A 9 11.20 14.24 16.41
CA ILE A 9 10.95 15.50 17.13
C ILE A 9 9.57 15.46 17.84
N ASP A 10 8.53 14.93 17.19
CA ASP A 10 7.19 14.74 17.80
C ASP A 10 7.23 13.77 18.99
N MET A 11 8.04 12.71 18.93
CA MET A 11 8.27 11.79 20.05
C MET A 11 8.90 12.47 21.27
N LYS A 12 9.54 13.64 21.08
CA LYS A 12 10.08 14.50 22.14
C LYS A 12 9.08 15.58 22.59
N ASN A 13 7.86 15.61 22.05
CA ASN A 13 6.81 16.60 22.30
C ASN A 13 7.16 18.05 21.89
N ASP A 14 8.13 18.25 21.00
CA ASP A 14 8.61 19.60 20.62
C ASP A 14 7.88 20.22 19.41
N LEU A 15 6.80 19.61 18.90
CA LEU A 15 6.11 20.11 17.69
C LEU A 15 5.04 21.19 17.97
N PRO A 16 5.11 22.36 17.31
CA PRO A 16 4.17 23.44 17.49
C PRO A 16 2.89 23.22 16.65
N LYS A 17 1.86 22.68 17.30
CA LYS A 17 0.46 22.53 16.82
C LYS A 17 0.21 21.46 15.72
N ARG A 18 -0.83 20.66 15.93
CA ARG A 18 -1.36 19.66 14.97
C ARG A 18 -2.20 20.33 13.88
N PHE A 19 -2.06 19.86 12.63
CA PHE A 19 -2.90 20.28 11.50
C PHE A 19 -4.39 19.92 11.73
N LYS A 20 -5.32 20.84 11.43
CA LYS A 20 -6.78 20.69 11.67
C LYS A 20 -7.62 20.33 10.44
N ASN A 21 -7.04 20.21 9.24
CA ASN A 21 -7.81 19.97 8.01
C ASN A 21 -7.92 18.48 7.69
N GLU A 22 -9.11 17.90 7.91
CA GLU A 22 -9.37 16.46 7.74
C GLU A 22 -9.19 15.98 6.30
N ASN A 23 -9.56 16.77 5.28
CA ASN A 23 -9.42 16.35 3.88
C ASN A 23 -7.96 16.25 3.45
N ILE A 24 -7.12 17.19 3.89
CA ILE A 24 -5.67 17.17 3.67
C ILE A 24 -5.04 16.04 4.46
N ASN A 25 -5.52 15.79 5.69
CA ASN A 25 -5.06 14.69 6.53
C ASN A 25 -5.35 13.33 5.87
N VAL A 26 -6.56 13.14 5.32
CA VAL A 26 -6.95 11.96 4.54
C VAL A 26 -6.05 11.81 3.31
N LEU A 27 -5.80 12.90 2.56
CA LEU A 27 -4.91 12.87 1.38
C LEU A 27 -3.49 12.40 1.73
N PHE A 28 -2.89 12.99 2.78
CA PHE A 28 -1.58 12.55 3.27
C PHE A 28 -1.60 11.10 3.72
N HIS A 29 -2.68 10.65 4.34
CA HIS A 29 -2.87 9.24 4.70
C HIS A 29 -2.88 8.32 3.48
N VAL A 30 -3.46 8.72 2.35
CA VAL A 30 -3.37 7.93 1.10
C VAL A 30 -1.91 7.74 0.68
N PHE A 31 -1.14 8.82 0.67
CA PHE A 31 0.27 8.78 0.25
C PHE A 31 1.18 8.02 1.21
N TYR A 32 0.89 8.09 2.50
CA TYR A 32 1.79 7.59 3.54
C TYR A 32 1.35 6.32 4.25
N ASN A 33 0.07 5.95 4.18
CA ASN A 33 -0.45 4.75 4.82
C ASN A 33 -1.07 3.76 3.83
N VAL A 34 -1.59 4.20 2.69
CA VAL A 34 -2.20 3.28 1.69
C VAL A 34 -1.20 2.81 0.63
N LEU A 35 -0.31 3.70 0.19
CA LEU A 35 0.78 3.37 -0.73
C LEU A 35 1.75 2.33 -0.15
N PRO A 36 2.08 2.34 1.16
CA PRO A 36 2.98 1.35 1.72
C PRO A 36 2.55 -0.12 1.68
N PRO A 37 1.35 -0.49 2.15
CA PRO A 37 0.85 -1.86 2.02
C PRO A 37 0.66 -2.27 0.57
N LEU A 38 0.24 -1.32 -0.29
CA LEU A 38 0.11 -1.57 -1.72
C LEU A 38 1.46 -1.94 -2.33
N ALA A 39 2.53 -1.21 -2.02
CA ALA A 39 3.87 -1.52 -2.50
C ALA A 39 4.38 -2.86 -1.96
N LEU A 40 4.07 -3.22 -0.70
CA LEU A 40 4.35 -4.54 -0.16
C LEU A 40 3.62 -5.64 -0.94
N ILE A 41 2.32 -5.46 -1.21
CA ILE A 41 1.52 -6.43 -1.98
C ILE A 41 2.08 -6.58 -3.40
N VAL A 42 2.39 -5.48 -4.08
CA VAL A 42 3.01 -5.50 -5.40
C VAL A 42 4.35 -6.24 -5.37
N ALA A 43 5.17 -6.00 -4.35
CA ALA A 43 6.45 -6.69 -4.22
C ALA A 43 6.29 -8.19 -3.92
N VAL A 44 5.35 -8.58 -3.06
CA VAL A 44 5.04 -10.00 -2.79
C VAL A 44 4.50 -10.69 -4.05
N VAL A 45 3.57 -10.06 -4.78
CA VAL A 45 3.05 -10.56 -6.06
C VAL A 45 4.17 -10.68 -7.09
N PHE A 46 5.07 -9.69 -7.14
CA PHE A 46 6.24 -9.75 -8.01
C PHE A 46 7.12 -10.96 -7.67
N TRP A 47 7.54 -11.11 -6.41
CA TRP A 47 8.44 -12.19 -6.01
C TRP A 47 7.83 -13.58 -6.12
N LEU A 48 6.54 -13.74 -5.79
CA LEU A 48 5.89 -15.05 -5.78
C LEU A 48 5.34 -15.47 -7.15
N LEU A 49 4.85 -14.53 -7.96
CA LEU A 49 4.08 -14.85 -9.17
C LEU A 49 4.74 -14.43 -10.48
N ILE A 50 5.56 -13.36 -10.46
CA ILE A 50 6.18 -12.78 -11.66
C ILE A 50 7.64 -13.22 -11.78
N SER A 51 8.44 -13.06 -10.73
CA SER A 51 9.87 -13.38 -10.67
C SER A 51 10.20 -14.80 -11.16
N PRO A 52 9.48 -15.87 -10.77
CA PRO A 52 9.76 -17.22 -11.26
C PRO A 52 9.55 -17.41 -12.76
N LYS A 53 8.81 -16.51 -13.42
CA LYS A 53 8.49 -16.57 -14.86
C LYS A 53 9.41 -15.68 -15.70
N ILE A 54 10.24 -14.85 -15.07
CA ILE A 54 11.22 -14.02 -15.77
C ILE A 54 12.37 -14.92 -16.23
N LYS A 55 12.78 -14.79 -17.50
CA LYS A 55 13.98 -15.46 -18.00
C LYS A 55 15.22 -14.68 -17.57
N TRP A 56 15.62 -14.84 -16.31
CA TRP A 56 16.74 -14.13 -15.68
C TRP A 56 18.06 -14.26 -16.44
N ALA A 57 18.27 -15.38 -17.16
CA ALA A 57 19.41 -15.59 -18.05
C ALA A 57 19.57 -14.54 -19.17
N ARG A 58 18.55 -13.69 -19.44
CA ARG A 58 18.63 -12.59 -20.41
C ARG A 58 19.05 -11.26 -19.79
N TYR A 59 19.25 -11.20 -18.47
CA TYR A 59 19.63 -10.01 -17.73
C TYR A 59 21.07 -10.14 -17.27
N ASP A 60 21.83 -9.05 -17.42
CA ASP A 60 23.16 -8.96 -16.82
C ASP A 60 23.06 -8.88 -15.28
N ASN A 61 24.11 -9.30 -14.57
CA ASN A 61 24.17 -9.35 -13.10
C ASN A 61 23.81 -8.01 -12.45
N LEU A 62 24.24 -6.90 -13.06
CA LEU A 62 23.90 -5.55 -12.58
C LEU A 62 22.40 -5.25 -12.66
N ASN A 63 21.71 -5.74 -13.70
CA ASN A 63 20.26 -5.55 -13.83
C ASN A 63 19.49 -6.41 -12.81
N ILE A 64 19.97 -7.62 -12.54
CA ILE A 64 19.39 -8.50 -11.51
C ILE A 64 19.55 -7.85 -10.13
N GLN A 65 20.74 -7.35 -9.80
CA GLN A 65 21.01 -6.66 -8.54
C GLN A 65 20.17 -5.38 -8.40
N ARG A 66 20.04 -4.58 -9.46
CA ARG A 66 19.16 -3.39 -9.45
C ARG A 66 17.71 -3.76 -9.19
N HIS A 67 17.19 -4.80 -9.85
CA HIS A 67 15.83 -5.29 -9.60
C HIS A 67 15.63 -5.72 -8.14
N LEU A 68 16.61 -6.44 -7.58
CA LEU A 68 16.54 -6.96 -6.22
C LEU A 68 16.64 -5.83 -5.18
N ILE A 69 17.60 -4.93 -5.34
CA ILE A 69 17.79 -3.75 -4.47
C ILE A 69 16.56 -2.86 -4.55
N GLN A 70 16.07 -2.54 -5.74
CA GLN A 70 14.90 -1.69 -5.91
C GLN A 70 13.69 -2.26 -5.15
N HIS A 71 13.33 -3.52 -5.36
CA HIS A 71 12.16 -4.10 -4.70
C HIS A 71 12.36 -4.34 -3.20
N LEU A 72 13.56 -4.75 -2.76
CA LEU A 72 13.86 -5.00 -1.35
C LEU A 72 13.91 -3.71 -0.52
N PHE A 73 14.68 -2.72 -0.97
CA PHE A 73 14.78 -1.45 -0.25
C PHE A 73 13.48 -0.67 -0.33
N GLN A 74 12.75 -0.77 -1.45
CA GLN A 74 11.41 -0.19 -1.54
C GLN A 74 10.48 -0.80 -0.50
N ILE A 75 10.46 -2.12 -0.28
CA ILE A 75 9.67 -2.73 0.82
C ILE A 75 10.12 -2.20 2.18
N ILE A 76 11.41 -2.22 2.48
CA ILE A 76 11.95 -1.88 3.80
C ILE A 76 11.66 -0.42 4.16
N PHE A 77 12.00 0.51 3.28
CA PHE A 77 11.80 1.94 3.56
C PHE A 77 10.32 2.30 3.68
N ILE A 78 9.49 1.65 2.87
CA ILE A 78 8.05 1.83 2.90
C ILE A 78 7.45 1.29 4.21
N LEU A 79 7.89 0.12 4.67
CA LEU A 79 7.44 -0.45 5.94
C LEU A 79 7.92 0.37 7.15
N ILE A 80 9.14 0.91 7.09
CA ILE A 80 9.70 1.76 8.14
C ILE A 80 8.92 3.09 8.20
N ASP A 81 8.72 3.77 7.07
CA ASP A 81 7.97 5.03 7.02
C ASP A 81 6.52 4.79 7.51
N TRP A 82 5.90 3.69 7.08
CA TRP A 82 4.59 3.27 7.57
C TRP A 82 4.54 2.96 9.08
N TYR A 83 5.54 2.28 9.61
CA TYR A 83 5.62 1.96 11.04
C TYR A 83 5.84 3.21 11.90
N LEU A 84 6.62 4.17 11.41
CA LEU A 84 6.92 5.39 12.16
C LEU A 84 5.78 6.41 12.07
N ILE A 85 5.01 6.40 10.97
CA ILE A 85 3.90 7.32 10.75
C ILE A 85 2.76 7.13 11.74
N ASN A 86 2.43 8.22 12.42
CA ASN A 86 1.30 8.35 13.34
C ASN A 86 0.42 9.48 12.86
N VAL A 87 -0.69 9.12 12.22
CA VAL A 87 -1.67 10.09 11.73
C VAL A 87 -2.99 9.80 12.44
N PRO A 88 -3.74 10.83 12.86
CA PRO A 88 -5.11 10.64 13.32
C PRO A 88 -5.88 9.87 12.25
N THR A 89 -6.29 8.65 12.58
CA THR A 89 -6.91 7.71 11.63
C THR A 89 -8.34 7.45 12.05
N SER A 90 -9.24 7.43 11.07
CA SER A 90 -10.67 7.11 11.21
C SER A 90 -11.06 6.09 10.15
N LEU A 91 -12.22 5.42 10.28
CA LEU A 91 -12.68 4.43 9.28
C LEU A 91 -12.81 4.98 7.85
N ASN A 92 -13.01 6.29 7.69
CA ASN A 92 -13.05 6.94 6.38
C ASN A 92 -11.74 6.78 5.59
N HIS A 93 -10.63 6.53 6.29
CA HIS A 93 -9.34 6.26 5.67
C HIS A 93 -9.27 4.89 4.97
N ALA A 94 -10.30 4.05 5.09
CA ALA A 94 -10.42 2.83 4.30
C ALA A 94 -10.79 3.13 2.83
N TYR A 95 -11.58 4.18 2.57
CA TYR A 95 -12.09 4.47 1.22
C TYR A 95 -11.00 4.63 0.16
N PRO A 96 -9.90 5.37 0.41
CA PRO A 96 -8.85 5.51 -0.58
C PRO A 96 -8.16 4.18 -0.91
N MET A 97 -8.01 3.29 0.07
CA MET A 97 -7.40 1.97 -0.12
C MET A 97 -8.29 1.06 -0.96
N VAL A 98 -9.60 1.07 -0.71
CA VAL A 98 -10.57 0.38 -1.55
C VAL A 98 -10.59 0.99 -2.95
N GLY A 99 -10.59 2.32 -3.06
CA GLY A 99 -10.59 3.05 -4.32
C GLY A 99 -9.41 2.68 -5.23
N ILE A 100 -8.20 2.57 -4.67
CA ILE A 100 -7.02 2.12 -5.42
C ILE A 100 -7.19 0.69 -5.94
N GLY A 101 -7.72 -0.21 -5.11
CA GLY A 101 -8.05 -1.57 -5.55
C GLY A 101 -9.02 -1.60 -6.73
N MET A 102 -10.03 -0.73 -6.72
CA MET A 102 -10.99 -0.59 -7.82
C MET A 102 -10.36 0.00 -9.08
N ILE A 103 -9.53 1.05 -8.94
CA ILE A 103 -8.78 1.66 -10.06
C ILE A 103 -7.88 0.61 -10.73
N TYR A 104 -7.28 -0.29 -9.96
CA TYR A 104 -6.45 -1.35 -10.51
C TYR A 104 -7.24 -2.32 -11.41
N ILE A 105 -8.47 -2.69 -11.01
CA ILE A 105 -9.35 -3.49 -11.87
C ILE A 105 -9.66 -2.75 -13.17
N VAL A 106 -10.00 -1.46 -13.08
CA VAL A 106 -10.28 -0.62 -14.26
C VAL A 106 -9.06 -0.55 -15.18
N PHE A 107 -7.88 -0.31 -14.63
CA PHE A 107 -6.62 -0.27 -15.38
C PHE A 107 -6.37 -1.56 -16.19
N VAL A 108 -6.63 -2.73 -15.59
CA VAL A 108 -6.47 -4.02 -16.28
C VAL A 108 -7.40 -4.14 -17.49
N HIS A 109 -8.61 -3.59 -17.42
CA HIS A 109 -9.55 -3.59 -18.54
C HIS A 109 -9.12 -2.64 -19.64
N ILE A 110 -8.67 -1.43 -19.29
CA ILE A 110 -8.13 -0.47 -20.24
C ILE A 110 -6.92 -1.09 -20.96
N TYR A 111 -6.00 -1.70 -20.22
CA TYR A 111 -4.84 -2.37 -20.80
C TYR A 111 -5.25 -3.49 -21.77
N HIS A 112 -6.22 -4.32 -21.39
CA HIS A 112 -6.71 -5.37 -22.28
C HIS A 112 -7.38 -4.82 -23.54
N ALA A 113 -8.17 -3.74 -23.41
CA ALA A 113 -8.82 -3.09 -24.54
C ALA A 113 -7.82 -2.51 -25.55
N LEU A 114 -6.72 -1.91 -25.06
CA LEU A 114 -5.70 -1.30 -25.92
C LEU A 114 -4.77 -2.33 -26.59
N TYR A 115 -4.36 -3.37 -25.86
CA TYR A 115 -3.29 -4.28 -26.32
C TYR A 115 -3.78 -5.70 -26.66
N GLY A 116 -5.06 -6.00 -26.47
CA GLY A 116 -5.64 -7.34 -26.68
C GLY A 116 -5.13 -8.41 -25.72
N LYS A 117 -4.27 -8.04 -24.74
CA LYS A 117 -3.61 -8.96 -23.81
C LYS A 117 -4.01 -8.66 -22.38
N TRP A 118 -4.27 -9.70 -21.60
CA TRP A 118 -4.51 -9.56 -20.17
C TRP A 118 -3.18 -9.49 -19.44
N ILE A 119 -2.88 -8.36 -18.79
CA ILE A 119 -1.71 -8.22 -17.93
C ILE A 119 -1.76 -9.22 -16.76
N TYR A 120 -2.96 -9.45 -16.21
CA TYR A 120 -3.24 -10.51 -15.25
C TYR A 120 -4.21 -11.53 -15.83
N LYS A 121 -3.68 -12.71 -16.21
CA LYS A 121 -4.48 -13.78 -16.82
C LYS A 121 -5.64 -14.25 -15.94
N PHE A 122 -5.51 -14.18 -14.62
CA PHE A 122 -6.57 -14.61 -13.70
C PHE A 122 -7.81 -13.69 -13.75
N LEU A 123 -7.66 -12.43 -14.15
CA LEU A 123 -8.76 -11.48 -14.35
C LEU A 123 -9.42 -11.60 -15.74
N SER A 124 -8.97 -12.54 -16.57
CA SER A 124 -9.55 -12.72 -17.89
C SER A 124 -10.96 -13.28 -17.81
N ARG A 125 -11.89 -12.68 -18.58
CA ARG A 125 -13.27 -13.21 -18.78
C ARG A 125 -13.33 -14.60 -19.40
N ARG A 126 -12.20 -15.09 -19.96
CA ARG A 126 -12.08 -16.47 -20.47
C ARG A 126 -11.97 -17.51 -19.35
N ASN A 127 -11.68 -17.10 -18.12
CA ASN A 127 -11.61 -18.01 -16.98
C ASN A 127 -13.04 -18.42 -16.56
N LYS A 128 -13.32 -19.72 -16.40
CA LYS A 128 -14.62 -20.23 -15.95
C LYS A 128 -15.10 -19.57 -14.65
N TYR A 129 -14.18 -19.19 -13.77
CA TYR A 129 -14.47 -18.58 -12.48
C TYR A 129 -14.26 -17.06 -12.45
N TRP A 130 -14.22 -16.39 -13.60
CA TRP A 130 -13.92 -14.96 -13.69
C TRP A 130 -14.80 -14.12 -12.75
N PHE A 131 -16.10 -14.41 -12.67
CA PHE A 131 -17.02 -13.66 -11.82
C PHE A 131 -16.69 -13.79 -10.32
N VAL A 132 -16.41 -15.03 -9.87
CA VAL A 132 -16.01 -15.32 -8.48
C VAL A 132 -14.68 -14.64 -8.15
N ILE A 133 -13.73 -14.65 -9.09
CA ILE A 133 -12.43 -13.98 -8.93
C ILE A 133 -12.62 -12.47 -8.75
N TYR A 134 -13.54 -11.85 -9.50
CA TYR A 134 -13.79 -10.41 -9.38
C TYR A 134 -14.42 -10.06 -8.04
N ILE A 135 -15.44 -10.81 -7.61
CA ILE A 135 -16.02 -10.65 -6.27
C ILE A 135 -14.93 -10.80 -5.22
N PHE A 136 -14.11 -11.84 -5.30
CA PHE A 136 -13.03 -12.08 -4.36
C PHE A 136 -12.03 -10.91 -4.33
N VAL A 137 -11.60 -10.38 -5.48
CA VAL A 137 -10.66 -9.26 -5.53
C VAL A 137 -11.27 -7.99 -4.93
N ILE A 138 -12.53 -7.68 -5.23
CA ILE A 138 -13.23 -6.52 -4.67
C ILE A 138 -13.37 -6.67 -3.15
N THR A 139 -13.88 -7.81 -2.69
CA THR A 139 -14.04 -8.10 -1.25
C THR A 139 -12.69 -8.09 -0.53
N PHE A 140 -11.64 -8.63 -1.15
CA PHE A 140 -10.29 -8.59 -0.62
C PHE A 140 -9.82 -7.16 -0.37
N TRP A 141 -9.99 -6.25 -1.34
CA TRP A 141 -9.60 -4.84 -1.17
C TRP A 141 -10.42 -4.12 -0.10
N ILE A 142 -11.72 -4.40 0.00
CA ILE A 142 -12.58 -3.87 1.06
C ILE A 142 -12.12 -4.34 2.43
N VAL A 143 -11.97 -5.66 2.61
CA VAL A 143 -11.55 -6.25 3.89
C VAL A 143 -10.17 -5.75 4.26
N LEU A 144 -9.22 -5.76 3.33
CA LEU A 144 -7.86 -5.28 3.55
C LEU A 144 -7.87 -3.81 3.98
N GLY A 145 -8.59 -2.94 3.27
CA GLY A 145 -8.71 -1.52 3.62
C GLY A 145 -9.25 -1.33 5.04
N VAL A 146 -10.35 -2.00 5.38
CA VAL A 146 -10.97 -1.89 6.72
C VAL A 146 -10.06 -2.42 7.82
N VAL A 147 -9.49 -3.62 7.64
CA VAL A 147 -8.59 -4.25 8.63
C VAL A 147 -7.38 -3.36 8.86
N PHE A 148 -6.80 -2.84 7.78
CA PHE A 148 -5.64 -2.00 7.84
C PHE A 148 -5.91 -0.66 8.52
N THR A 149 -7.02 0.00 8.19
CA THR A 149 -7.45 1.22 8.87
C THR A 149 -7.70 0.98 10.36
N LYS A 150 -8.34 -0.13 10.74
CA LYS A 150 -8.54 -0.49 12.15
C LYS A 150 -7.21 -0.71 12.89
N PHE A 151 -6.23 -1.34 12.24
CA PHE A 151 -4.90 -1.51 12.83
C PHE A 151 -4.24 -0.14 13.12
N GLN A 152 -4.32 0.79 12.17
CA GLN A 152 -3.81 2.15 12.33
C GLN A 152 -4.55 2.96 13.40
N MET A 153 -5.87 2.84 13.48
CA MET A 153 -6.66 3.45 14.55
C MET A 153 -6.19 2.97 15.93
N LYS A 154 -6.04 1.64 16.11
CA LYS A 154 -5.57 1.06 17.37
C LYS A 154 -4.15 1.52 17.73
N LYS A 155 -3.26 1.59 16.74
CA LYS A 155 -1.90 2.12 16.90
C LYS A 155 -1.90 3.57 17.39
N TYR A 156 -2.74 4.42 16.79
CA TYR A 156 -2.89 5.83 17.17
C TYR A 156 -3.45 5.99 18.59
N GLU A 157 -4.49 5.22 18.95
CA GLU A 157 -5.09 5.24 20.29
C GLU A 157 -4.08 4.85 21.39
N ASN A 158 -3.29 3.80 21.16
CA ASN A 158 -2.28 3.36 22.11
C ASN A 158 -1.22 4.44 22.37
N ARG A 159 -0.72 5.09 21.31
CA ARG A 159 0.25 6.19 21.42
C ARG A 159 -0.30 7.38 22.21
N ILE A 160 -1.56 7.76 22.01
CA ILE A 160 -2.18 8.84 22.81
C ILE A 160 -2.26 8.46 24.28
N LYS A 161 -2.63 7.21 24.60
CA LYS A 161 -2.71 6.74 25.98
C LYS A 161 -1.34 6.77 26.67
N ASP A 162 -0.28 6.43 25.96
CA ASP A 162 1.09 6.47 26.50
C ASP A 162 1.57 7.89 26.77
N VAL A 163 1.21 8.85 25.91
CA VAL A 163 1.52 10.28 26.13
C VAL A 163 0.77 10.85 27.33
N LYS A 164 -0.51 10.46 27.54
CA LYS A 164 -1.30 10.94 28.69
C LYS A 164 -0.87 10.34 30.04
N LYS A 165 -0.09 9.27 30.05
CA LYS A 165 0.43 8.61 31.26
C LYS A 165 1.79 9.15 31.72
N LYS A 166 2.47 9.93 30.88
CA LYS A 166 3.72 10.63 31.21
C LYS A 166 3.41 12.06 31.63
#